data_AF-A0A3S8X7R9-F1
#
_entry.id   AF-A0A3S8X7R9-F1
#
_cell.length_a   1.000
_cell.length_b   1.000
_cell.length_c   1.000
_cell.angle_alpha   90.00
_cell.angle_beta   90.00
_cell.angle_gamma   90.00
#
_symmetry.space_group_name_H-M   'P 1'
#
loop_
_entity.id
_entity.type
_entity.pdbx_description
1 polymer ?
#
loop_
_entity_poly.entity_id
_entity_poly.type
_entity_poly.pdbx_seq_one_letter_code
_entity_poly.pdbx_strand_id
1 'polypeptide(L)'
;ANGKAKSAAEVRKMSPEEKAKYKKVKEKKALVARMGVDPEHGWKANYQILPGKEKVVKELQALADSADEIYLATDLDREGEAIAWHLQQVIGGDNSRYKRVVFNEITKSAIQDAFSKPSDLDNNMVNAQQARRFLDRVVGFMVSPLLWKKVARGLSAGRVQSVAVRLVVEREAEIKAFVPEEFWDLHAQLATATDDALTMQVVKQNGKAFEPVNQAQALA
;
A
#
# COMPACT_ATOMS: atom_id res chain seq x y z
N ALA A 1 18.73 9.78 -25.92
CA ALA A 1 20.15 10.07 -26.22
C ALA A 1 20.95 10.11 -24.91
N ASN A 2 21.86 9.14 -24.71
CA ASN A 2 22.68 9.02 -23.51
C ASN A 2 23.84 10.04 -23.57
N GLY A 3 23.56 11.30 -23.25
CA GLY A 3 24.59 12.33 -23.17
C GLY A 3 25.53 12.06 -21.99
N LYS A 4 26.84 11.88 -22.27
CA LYS A 4 27.89 11.83 -21.24
C LYS A 4 27.79 13.06 -20.33
N ALA A 5 27.98 12.85 -19.03
CA ALA A 5 28.01 13.96 -18.07
C ALA A 5 29.14 14.92 -18.46
N LYS A 6 28.82 16.22 -18.57
CA LYS A 6 29.82 17.25 -18.91
C LYS A 6 30.83 17.36 -17.78
N SER A 7 32.11 17.51 -18.13
CA SER A 7 33.22 17.68 -17.20
C SER A 7 33.08 18.97 -16.39
N ALA A 8 33.74 19.03 -15.23
CA ALA A 8 33.71 20.22 -14.37
C ALA A 8 34.23 21.48 -15.09
N ALA A 9 35.19 21.32 -16.01
CA ALA A 9 35.73 22.42 -16.82
C ALA A 9 34.69 22.95 -17.83
N GLU A 10 33.92 22.08 -18.47
CA GLU A 10 32.83 22.49 -19.38
C GLU A 10 31.71 23.19 -18.64
N VAL A 11 31.34 22.72 -17.45
CA VAL A 11 30.29 23.34 -16.63
C VAL A 11 30.71 24.73 -16.12
N ARG A 12 31.99 24.95 -15.82
CA ARG A 12 32.49 26.27 -15.39
C ARG A 12 32.36 27.33 -16.48
N LYS A 13 32.54 26.95 -17.75
CA LYS A 13 32.46 27.84 -18.92
C LYS A 13 31.04 28.24 -19.34
N MET A 14 30.02 27.57 -18.81
CA MET A 14 28.61 27.87 -19.12
C MET A 14 28.13 29.19 -18.52
N SER A 15 27.15 29.80 -19.18
CA SER A 15 26.41 30.94 -18.63
C SER A 15 25.63 30.54 -17.36
N PRO A 16 25.21 31.51 -16.52
CA PRO A 16 24.37 31.22 -15.36
C PRO A 16 23.08 30.45 -15.70
N GLU A 17 22.43 30.80 -16.81
CA GLU A 17 21.21 30.14 -17.27
C GLU A 17 21.46 28.70 -17.74
N GLU A 18 22.55 28.48 -18.49
CA GLU A 18 22.97 27.15 -18.93
C GLU A 18 23.34 26.26 -17.73
N LYS A 19 24.03 26.82 -16.73
CA LYS A 19 24.34 26.13 -15.46
C LYS A 19 23.06 25.74 -14.72
N ALA A 20 22.08 26.63 -14.64
CA ALA A 20 20.79 26.35 -13.99
C ALA A 20 20.02 25.22 -14.72
N LYS A 21 19.96 25.29 -16.06
CA LYS A 21 19.32 24.26 -16.89
C LYS A 21 20.03 22.91 -16.75
N TYR A 22 21.36 22.89 -16.80
CA TYR A 22 22.17 21.69 -16.61
C TYR A 22 21.97 21.07 -15.22
N LYS A 23 21.96 21.89 -14.17
CA LYS A 23 21.70 21.45 -12.79
C LYS A 23 20.33 20.78 -12.68
N LYS A 24 19.27 21.40 -13.22
CA LYS A 24 17.90 20.86 -13.21
C LYS A 24 17.81 19.50 -13.90
N VAL A 25 18.46 19.35 -15.07
CA VAL A 25 18.50 18.07 -15.79
C VAL A 25 19.26 17.01 -14.99
N LYS A 26 20.41 17.36 -14.39
CA LYS A 26 21.21 16.44 -13.57
C LYS A 26 20.43 15.97 -12.34
N GLU A 27 19.78 16.88 -11.62
CA GLU A 27 18.96 16.57 -10.44
C GLU A 27 17.79 15.64 -10.79
N LYS A 28 17.12 15.91 -11.92
CA LYS A 28 16.05 15.05 -12.43
C LYS A 28 16.55 13.65 -12.77
N LYS A 29 17.68 13.53 -13.46
CA LYS A 29 18.29 12.23 -13.76
C LYS A 29 18.68 11.47 -12.49
N ALA A 30 19.24 12.16 -11.49
CA ALA A 30 19.56 11.57 -10.19
C ALA A 30 18.31 11.17 -9.39
N LEU A 31 17.21 11.92 -9.53
CA LEU A 31 15.91 11.57 -8.94
C LEU A 31 15.38 10.27 -9.56
N VAL A 32 15.31 10.20 -10.90
CA VAL A 32 14.87 8.99 -11.63
C VAL A 32 15.73 7.77 -11.25
N ALA A 33 17.05 7.94 -11.21
CA ALA A 33 17.97 6.86 -10.83
C ALA A 33 17.72 6.33 -9.40
N ARG A 34 17.49 7.22 -8.43
CA ARG A 34 17.18 6.80 -7.04
C ARG A 34 15.78 6.22 -6.90
N MET A 35 14.83 6.75 -7.67
CA MET A 35 13.45 6.28 -7.70
C MET A 35 13.39 4.84 -8.25
N GLY A 36 14.22 4.54 -9.25
CA GLY A 36 14.31 3.22 -9.88
C GLY A 36 13.22 2.96 -10.92
N VAL A 37 12.41 3.97 -11.25
CA VAL A 37 11.43 3.97 -12.33
C VAL A 37 11.56 5.28 -13.11
N ASP A 38 11.41 5.22 -14.42
CA ASP A 38 11.46 6.37 -15.33
C ASP A 38 10.09 6.68 -15.94
N PRO A 39 9.30 7.60 -15.34
CA PRO A 39 7.99 7.99 -15.86
C PRO A 39 8.03 8.66 -17.23
N GLU A 40 9.20 9.15 -17.68
CA GLU A 40 9.32 9.92 -18.93
C GLU A 40 9.71 9.05 -20.12
N HIS A 41 10.24 7.86 -19.87
CA HIS A 41 10.72 6.96 -20.91
C HIS A 41 10.02 5.61 -20.83
N GLY A 42 8.69 5.63 -20.76
CA GLY A 42 7.84 4.44 -20.82
C GLY A 42 7.87 3.59 -19.55
N TRP A 43 8.00 4.22 -18.38
CA TRP A 43 7.94 3.54 -17.08
C TRP A 43 8.98 2.44 -16.88
N LYS A 44 10.15 2.56 -17.55
CA LYS A 44 11.23 1.60 -17.41
C LYS A 44 11.67 1.51 -15.95
N ALA A 45 11.55 0.31 -15.38
CA ALA A 45 11.97 0.01 -14.02
C ALA A 45 13.37 -0.61 -14.01
N ASN A 46 14.17 -0.24 -13.02
CA ASN A 46 15.47 -0.84 -12.73
C ASN A 46 15.31 -1.82 -11.58
N TYR A 47 15.03 -3.08 -11.91
CA TYR A 47 14.98 -4.17 -10.92
C TYR A 47 16.40 -4.64 -10.58
N GLN A 48 16.64 -4.87 -9.30
CA GLN A 48 17.93 -5.36 -8.80
C GLN A 48 17.68 -6.55 -7.88
N ILE A 49 18.58 -7.53 -7.94
CA ILE A 49 18.61 -8.61 -6.97
C ILE A 49 18.90 -8.01 -5.60
N LEU A 50 18.13 -8.43 -4.60
CA LEU A 50 18.32 -7.97 -3.22
C LEU A 50 19.70 -8.40 -2.71
N PRO A 51 20.45 -7.50 -2.04
CA PRO A 51 21.71 -7.87 -1.40
C PRO A 51 21.54 -9.06 -0.46
N GLY A 52 22.38 -10.09 -0.61
CA GLY A 52 22.34 -11.32 0.17
C GLY A 52 21.44 -12.44 -0.42
N LYS A 53 20.71 -12.18 -1.50
CA LYS A 53 19.89 -13.19 -2.21
C LYS A 53 20.56 -13.74 -3.47
N GLU A 54 21.77 -13.30 -3.79
CA GLU A 54 22.51 -13.71 -4.99
C GLU A 54 22.81 -15.20 -4.99
N LYS A 55 23.11 -15.79 -3.82
CA LYS A 55 23.36 -17.23 -3.69
C LYS A 55 22.11 -18.04 -4.05
N VAL A 56 20.95 -17.63 -3.53
CA VAL A 56 19.65 -18.29 -3.79
C VAL A 56 19.31 -18.19 -5.27
N VAL A 57 19.50 -17.02 -5.87
CA VAL A 57 19.28 -16.84 -7.32
C VAL A 57 20.16 -17.77 -8.15
N LYS A 58 21.46 -17.86 -7.82
CA LYS A 58 22.39 -18.76 -8.52
C LYS A 58 22.00 -20.23 -8.37
N GLU A 59 21.55 -20.62 -7.19
CA GLU A 59 21.07 -21.99 -6.93
C GLU A 59 19.81 -22.30 -7.74
N LEU A 60 18.85 -21.39 -7.79
CA LEU A 60 17.65 -21.53 -8.62
C LEU A 60 17.99 -21.62 -10.12
N GLN A 61 18.93 -20.80 -10.60
CA GLN A 61 19.42 -20.87 -11.99
C GLN A 61 20.04 -22.24 -12.28
N ALA A 62 20.94 -22.72 -11.42
CA ALA A 62 21.59 -24.02 -11.60
C ALA A 62 20.60 -25.19 -11.59
N LEU A 63 19.60 -25.17 -10.72
CA LEU A 63 18.54 -26.19 -10.69
C LEU A 63 17.67 -26.12 -11.95
N ALA A 64 17.31 -24.91 -12.36
CA ALA A 64 16.52 -24.67 -13.56
C ALA A 64 17.23 -25.11 -14.86
N ASP A 65 18.56 -25.05 -14.92
CA ASP A 65 19.31 -25.52 -16.10
C ASP A 65 19.13 -27.02 -16.34
N SER A 66 18.92 -27.81 -15.27
CA SER A 66 18.79 -29.28 -15.33
C SER A 66 17.36 -29.80 -15.32
N ALA A 67 16.36 -28.97 -15.00
CA ALA A 67 14.97 -29.38 -14.94
C ALA A 67 14.36 -29.48 -16.36
N ASP A 68 13.35 -30.33 -16.56
CA ASP A 68 12.56 -30.29 -17.80
C ASP A 68 11.56 -29.13 -17.76
N GLU A 69 10.83 -29.03 -16.65
CA GLU A 69 9.79 -28.02 -16.40
C GLU A 69 10.02 -27.28 -15.07
N ILE A 70 9.54 -26.04 -15.00
CA ILE A 70 9.66 -25.16 -13.84
C ILE A 70 8.27 -24.71 -13.41
N TYR A 71 7.84 -25.14 -12.21
CA TYR A 71 6.54 -24.80 -11.66
C TYR A 71 6.62 -23.57 -10.74
N LEU A 72 5.89 -22.51 -11.08
CA LEU A 72 5.74 -21.28 -10.30
C LEU A 72 4.46 -21.37 -9.45
N ALA A 73 4.62 -21.81 -8.21
CA ALA A 73 3.53 -22.08 -7.27
C ALA A 73 3.36 -21.00 -6.19
N THR A 74 3.34 -19.72 -6.60
CA THR A 74 3.10 -18.57 -5.72
C THR A 74 1.61 -18.33 -5.47
N ASP A 75 1.29 -17.51 -4.48
CA ASP A 75 -0.09 -17.18 -4.07
C ASP A 75 -0.97 -16.70 -5.23
N LEU A 76 -2.29 -16.95 -5.13
CA LEU A 76 -3.29 -16.47 -6.10
C LEU A 76 -3.64 -14.99 -5.83
N ASP A 77 -2.68 -14.11 -6.07
CA ASP A 77 -2.95 -12.68 -6.15
C ASP A 77 -1.93 -11.99 -7.08
N ARG A 78 -2.08 -10.68 -7.26
CA ARG A 78 -1.18 -9.91 -8.12
C ARG A 78 0.27 -9.84 -7.59
N GLU A 79 0.48 -9.97 -6.28
CA GLU A 79 1.83 -9.99 -5.70
C GLU A 79 2.51 -11.32 -5.99
N GLY A 80 1.78 -12.43 -5.81
CA GLY A 80 2.20 -13.78 -6.21
C GLY A 80 2.54 -13.85 -7.70
N GLU A 81 1.72 -13.22 -8.55
CA GLU A 81 1.99 -13.16 -10.00
C GLU A 81 3.25 -12.35 -10.33
N ALA A 82 3.44 -11.20 -9.68
CA ALA A 82 4.65 -10.41 -9.84
C ALA A 82 5.91 -11.14 -9.33
N ILE A 83 5.80 -11.91 -8.24
CA ILE A 83 6.90 -12.76 -7.75
C ILE A 83 7.24 -13.85 -8.76
N ALA A 84 6.23 -14.56 -9.28
CA ALA A 84 6.41 -15.56 -10.33
C ALA A 84 7.11 -14.96 -11.56
N TRP A 85 6.69 -13.77 -11.98
CA TRP A 85 7.29 -13.07 -13.10
C TRP A 85 8.74 -12.70 -12.82
N HIS A 86 9.04 -12.15 -11.64
CA HIS A 86 10.41 -11.82 -11.26
C HIS A 86 11.32 -13.05 -11.21
N LEU A 87 10.82 -14.18 -10.71
CA LEU A 87 11.56 -15.45 -10.73
C LEU A 87 11.87 -15.88 -12.16
N GLN A 88 10.87 -15.86 -13.05
CA GLN A 88 11.06 -16.17 -14.46
C GLN A 88 12.10 -15.24 -15.13
N GLN A 89 12.04 -13.92 -14.89
CA GLN A 89 13.00 -12.97 -15.44
C GLN A 89 14.42 -13.16 -14.92
N VAL A 90 14.56 -13.55 -13.64
CA VAL A 90 15.86 -13.72 -12.99
C VAL A 90 16.49 -15.08 -13.31
N ILE A 91 15.69 -16.14 -13.37
CA ILE A 91 16.16 -17.48 -13.75
C ILE A 91 16.49 -17.52 -15.24
N GLY A 92 15.62 -16.96 -16.09
CA GLY A 92 15.82 -16.90 -17.54
C GLY A 92 15.54 -18.24 -18.24
N GLY A 93 16.14 -18.44 -19.42
CA GLY A 93 15.90 -19.65 -20.23
C GLY A 93 14.64 -19.58 -21.09
N ASP A 94 14.13 -20.74 -21.49
CA ASP A 94 12.95 -20.84 -22.36
C ASP A 94 11.65 -20.65 -21.54
N ASN A 95 10.85 -19.66 -21.93
CA ASN A 95 9.55 -19.38 -21.33
C ASN A 95 8.57 -20.57 -21.43
N SER A 96 8.72 -21.44 -22.43
CA SER A 96 7.82 -22.60 -22.62
C SER A 96 7.91 -23.62 -21.47
N ARG A 97 9.04 -23.63 -20.76
CA ARG A 97 9.33 -24.54 -19.63
C ARG A 97 8.66 -24.10 -18.33
N TYR A 98 8.18 -22.86 -18.26
CA TYR A 98 7.54 -22.32 -17.06
C TYR A 98 6.05 -22.65 -17.04
N LYS A 99 5.57 -23.10 -15.88
CA LYS A 99 4.18 -23.47 -15.63
C LYS A 99 3.68 -22.75 -14.37
N ARG A 100 2.60 -21.98 -14.47
CA ARG A 100 1.99 -21.30 -13.34
C ARG A 100 1.01 -22.23 -12.65
N VAL A 101 1.15 -22.40 -11.33
CA VAL A 101 0.24 -23.23 -10.52
C VAL A 101 -0.37 -22.38 -9.42
N VAL A 102 -1.70 -22.27 -9.44
CA VAL A 102 -2.46 -21.51 -8.46
C VAL A 102 -3.41 -22.42 -7.70
N PHE A 103 -3.55 -22.17 -6.40
CA PHE A 103 -4.49 -22.87 -5.54
C PHE A 103 -5.03 -21.90 -4.49
N ASN A 104 -6.30 -22.06 -4.12
CA ASN A 104 -6.96 -21.24 -3.11
C ASN A 104 -6.75 -21.77 -1.69
N GLU A 105 -6.39 -23.05 -1.58
CA GLU A 105 -6.24 -23.76 -0.32
C GLU A 105 -5.14 -24.82 -0.44
N ILE A 106 -4.53 -25.17 0.70
CA ILE A 106 -3.43 -26.14 0.76
C ILE A 106 -3.98 -27.48 1.22
N THR A 107 -4.83 -28.09 0.38
CA THR A 107 -5.36 -29.46 0.57
C THR A 107 -4.76 -30.40 -0.47
N LYS A 108 -4.62 -31.70 -0.15
CA LYS A 108 -4.03 -32.67 -1.08
C LYS A 108 -4.74 -32.69 -2.43
N SER A 109 -6.08 -32.67 -2.43
CA SER A 109 -6.89 -32.62 -3.64
C SER A 109 -6.67 -31.34 -4.43
N ALA A 110 -6.73 -30.17 -3.79
CA ALA A 110 -6.56 -28.90 -4.47
C ALA A 110 -5.17 -28.76 -5.12
N ILE A 111 -4.11 -29.24 -4.44
CA ILE A 111 -2.76 -29.24 -5.01
C ILE A 111 -2.67 -30.19 -6.20
N GLN A 112 -3.17 -31.44 -6.08
CA GLN A 112 -3.15 -32.39 -7.20
C GLN A 112 -3.93 -31.84 -8.42
N ASP A 113 -5.08 -31.24 -8.20
CA ASP A 113 -5.88 -30.61 -9.25
C ASP A 113 -5.13 -29.43 -9.89
N ALA A 114 -4.49 -28.58 -9.09
CA ALA A 114 -3.74 -27.41 -9.59
C ALA A 114 -2.55 -27.83 -10.46
N PHE A 115 -1.82 -28.88 -10.09
CA PHE A 115 -0.72 -29.42 -10.89
C PHE A 115 -1.19 -30.19 -12.13
N SER A 116 -2.43 -30.67 -12.18
CA SER A 116 -2.98 -31.34 -13.36
C SER A 116 -3.29 -30.39 -14.52
N LYS A 117 -3.47 -29.10 -14.23
CA LYS A 117 -3.86 -28.06 -15.20
C LYS A 117 -3.10 -26.74 -14.91
N PRO A 118 -1.76 -26.71 -15.08
CA PRO A 118 -1.02 -25.47 -14.94
C PRO A 118 -1.44 -24.46 -16.02
N SER A 119 -1.40 -23.18 -15.66
CA SER A 119 -1.66 -22.07 -16.57
C SER A 119 -0.35 -21.40 -17.00
N ASP A 120 -0.47 -20.40 -17.88
CA ASP A 120 0.59 -19.44 -18.14
C ASP A 120 0.52 -18.27 -17.14
N LEU A 121 1.56 -17.44 -17.16
CA LEU A 121 1.68 -16.27 -16.32
C LEU A 121 0.79 -15.12 -16.83
N ASP A 122 -0.03 -14.54 -15.96
CA ASP A 122 -0.90 -13.41 -16.30
C ASP A 122 -0.15 -12.07 -16.25
N ASN A 123 0.31 -11.62 -17.42
CA ASN A 123 0.99 -10.33 -17.57
C ASN A 123 0.13 -9.13 -17.17
N ASN A 124 -1.21 -9.21 -17.21
CA ASN A 124 -2.07 -8.11 -16.75
C ASN A 124 -2.00 -7.95 -15.23
N MET A 125 -2.00 -9.06 -14.49
CA MET A 125 -1.84 -9.05 -13.04
C MET A 125 -0.46 -8.53 -12.63
N VAL A 126 0.60 -8.94 -13.35
CA VAL A 126 1.95 -8.38 -13.17
C VAL A 126 1.94 -6.87 -13.39
N ASN A 127 1.41 -6.41 -14.53
CA ASN A 127 1.38 -4.99 -14.88
C ASN A 127 0.57 -4.18 -13.86
N ALA A 128 -0.52 -4.73 -13.32
CA ALA A 128 -1.30 -4.08 -12.27
C ALA A 128 -0.49 -3.91 -10.97
N GLN A 129 0.28 -4.95 -10.58
CA GLN A 129 1.18 -4.88 -9.43
C GLN A 129 2.31 -3.86 -9.66
N GLN A 130 2.94 -3.89 -10.83
CA GLN A 130 4.01 -2.96 -11.20
C GLN A 130 3.50 -1.51 -11.22
N ALA A 131 2.34 -1.25 -11.81
CA ALA A 131 1.74 0.08 -11.83
C ALA A 131 1.49 0.62 -10.42
N ARG A 132 0.96 -0.21 -9.50
CA ARG A 132 0.82 0.16 -8.09
C ARG A 132 2.18 0.49 -7.48
N ARG A 133 3.19 -0.36 -7.69
CA ARG A 133 4.55 -0.19 -7.16
C ARG A 133 5.20 1.09 -7.68
N PHE A 134 5.02 1.42 -8.96
CA PHE A 134 5.56 2.62 -9.59
C PHE A 134 4.88 3.88 -9.06
N LEU A 135 3.55 3.87 -8.93
CA LEU A 135 2.80 4.98 -8.37
C LEU A 135 3.25 5.31 -6.94
N ASP A 136 3.37 4.29 -6.08
CA ASP A 136 3.81 4.49 -4.70
C ASP A 136 5.25 5.01 -4.64
N ARG A 137 6.10 4.58 -5.57
CA ARG A 137 7.49 5.06 -5.71
C ARG A 137 7.54 6.53 -6.15
N VAL A 138 6.74 6.93 -7.13
CA VAL A 138 6.64 8.32 -7.59
C VAL A 138 6.16 9.23 -6.46
N VAL A 139 5.07 8.87 -5.79
CA VAL A 139 4.54 9.65 -4.66
C VAL A 139 5.57 9.78 -3.54
N GLY A 140 6.19 8.66 -3.14
CA GLY A 140 7.20 8.66 -2.09
C GLY A 140 8.38 9.58 -2.40
N PHE A 141 8.95 9.48 -3.60
CA PHE A 141 10.13 10.27 -3.97
C PHE A 141 9.83 11.74 -4.28
N MET A 142 8.64 12.07 -4.78
CA MET A 142 8.27 13.44 -5.09
C MET A 142 7.75 14.21 -3.88
N VAL A 143 6.99 13.57 -2.98
CA VAL A 143 6.29 14.25 -1.88
C VAL A 143 7.09 14.24 -0.57
N SER A 144 7.86 13.18 -0.26
CA SER A 144 8.64 13.12 0.99
C SER A 144 9.62 14.30 1.17
N PRO A 145 10.33 14.78 0.13
CA PRO A 145 11.20 15.96 0.27
C PRO A 145 10.46 17.24 0.70
N LEU A 146 9.17 17.36 0.37
CA LEU A 146 8.34 18.48 0.82
C LEU A 146 8.04 18.36 2.31
N LEU A 147 7.68 17.15 2.77
CA LEU A 147 7.44 16.88 4.20
C LEU A 147 8.69 17.17 5.04
N TRP A 148 9.88 16.81 4.55
CA TRP A 148 11.13 17.10 5.26
C TRP A 148 11.43 18.58 5.40
N LYS A 149 11.01 19.40 4.43
CA LYS A 149 11.21 20.86 4.45
C LYS A 149 10.18 21.57 5.32
N LYS A 150 8.99 21.00 5.48
CA LYS A 150 7.83 21.70 6.08
C LYS A 150 7.38 21.14 7.42
N VAL A 151 7.69 19.89 7.73
CA VAL A 151 7.22 19.20 8.93
C VAL A 151 8.42 18.67 9.72
N ALA A 152 9.03 17.55 9.29
CA ALA A 152 10.18 16.97 9.95
C ALA A 152 10.98 16.07 9.00
N ARG A 153 12.30 16.04 9.18
CA ARG A 153 13.19 15.13 8.44
C ARG A 153 12.86 13.68 8.79
N GLY A 154 12.96 12.80 7.80
CA GLY A 154 12.73 11.36 7.98
C GLY A 154 11.28 10.90 7.77
N LEU A 155 10.33 11.82 7.57
CA LEU A 155 8.94 11.46 7.26
C LEU A 155 8.77 10.91 5.84
N SER A 156 7.97 9.87 5.68
CA SER A 156 7.63 9.31 4.39
C SER A 156 6.24 9.74 3.96
N ALA A 157 6.10 10.16 2.70
CA ALA A 157 4.80 10.31 2.08
C ALA A 157 4.32 8.97 1.50
N GLY A 158 3.09 8.58 1.82
CA GLY A 158 2.46 7.38 1.26
C GLY A 158 1.03 7.70 0.85
N ARG A 159 0.66 7.39 -0.40
CA ARG A 159 -0.65 7.73 -0.99
C ARG A 159 -1.84 7.20 -0.17
N VAL A 160 -1.73 5.97 0.34
CA VAL A 160 -2.79 5.34 1.16
C VAL A 160 -2.61 5.69 2.65
N GLN A 161 -1.36 5.70 3.12
CA GLN A 161 -1.05 5.99 4.52
C GLN A 161 -1.49 7.39 4.95
N SER A 162 -1.30 8.41 4.10
CA SER A 162 -1.71 9.77 4.41
C SER A 162 -3.23 9.91 4.57
N VAL A 163 -4.01 9.19 3.76
CA VAL A 163 -5.48 9.18 3.87
C VAL A 163 -5.92 8.47 5.15
N ALA A 164 -5.31 7.34 5.49
CA ALA A 164 -5.61 6.63 6.73
C ALA A 164 -5.32 7.51 7.97
N VAL A 165 -4.17 8.20 7.99
CA VAL A 165 -3.84 9.14 9.07
C VAL A 165 -4.82 10.31 9.11
N ARG A 166 -5.25 10.83 7.94
CA ARG A 166 -6.24 11.89 7.86
C ARG A 166 -7.56 11.50 8.54
N LEU A 167 -8.09 10.30 8.26
CA LEU A 167 -9.34 9.83 8.88
C LEU A 167 -9.25 9.78 10.41
N VAL A 168 -8.11 9.33 10.95
CA VAL A 168 -7.88 9.30 12.40
C VAL A 168 -7.83 10.71 12.98
N VAL A 169 -7.11 11.62 12.32
CA VAL A 169 -7.00 13.03 12.76
C VAL A 169 -8.33 13.76 12.69
N GLU A 170 -9.13 13.52 11.64
CA GLU A 170 -10.48 14.09 11.50
C GLU A 170 -11.39 13.61 12.63
N ARG A 171 -11.39 12.31 12.94
CA ARG A 171 -12.14 11.78 14.09
C ARG A 171 -11.68 12.37 15.42
N GLU A 172 -10.38 12.52 15.63
CA GLU A 172 -9.85 13.14 16.85
C GLU A 172 -10.26 14.61 16.97
N ALA A 173 -10.34 15.34 15.84
CA ALA A 173 -10.84 16.71 15.82
C ALA A 173 -12.33 16.77 16.18
N GLU A 174 -13.15 15.84 15.67
CA GLU A 174 -14.56 15.71 16.06
C GLU A 174 -14.72 15.49 17.57
N ILE A 175 -13.92 14.58 18.16
CA ILE A 175 -13.94 14.30 19.60
C ILE A 175 -13.55 15.53 20.41
N LYS A 176 -12.51 16.27 20.00
CA LYS A 176 -12.09 17.50 20.70
C LYS A 176 -13.08 18.65 20.59
N ALA A 177 -13.81 18.72 19.48
CA ALA A 177 -14.85 19.71 19.26
C ALA A 177 -16.19 19.34 19.90
N PHE A 178 -16.35 18.09 20.34
CA PHE A 178 -17.56 17.62 21.01
C PHE A 178 -17.72 18.35 22.35
N VAL A 179 -18.85 19.05 22.50
CA VAL A 179 -19.28 19.66 23.76
C VAL A 179 -20.30 18.71 24.38
N PRO A 180 -19.96 17.99 25.47
CA PRO A 180 -20.92 17.11 26.12
C PRO A 180 -22.09 17.91 26.69
N GLU A 181 -23.31 17.47 26.38
CA GLU A 181 -24.52 18.00 26.99
C GLU A 181 -24.99 17.02 28.07
N GLU A 182 -25.30 17.55 29.25
CA GLU A 182 -25.88 16.76 30.33
C GLU A 182 -27.32 16.40 29.96
N PHE A 183 -27.65 15.11 30.09
CA PHE A 183 -29.00 14.60 29.97
C PHE A 183 -29.23 13.53 31.04
N TRP A 184 -30.48 13.33 31.43
CA TRP A 184 -30.84 12.35 32.43
C TRP A 184 -31.89 11.39 31.90
N ASP A 185 -31.67 10.09 32.13
CA ASP A 185 -32.69 9.06 31.93
C ASP A 185 -33.28 8.64 33.26
N LEU A 186 -34.61 8.66 33.36
CA LEU A 186 -35.31 8.14 34.53
C LEU A 186 -35.78 6.70 34.25
N HIS A 187 -35.34 5.77 35.09
CA HIS A 187 -35.70 4.36 35.00
C HIS A 187 -36.55 3.95 36.20
N ALA A 188 -37.75 3.43 35.94
CA ALA A 188 -38.64 2.87 36.95
C ALA A 188 -38.38 1.37 37.12
N GLN A 189 -38.26 0.93 38.37
CA GLN A 189 -38.26 -0.49 38.74
C GLN A 189 -39.71 -0.91 39.01
N LEU A 190 -40.23 -1.78 38.16
CA LEU A 190 -41.61 -2.27 38.18
C LEU A 190 -41.60 -3.79 38.38
N ALA A 191 -42.76 -4.34 38.73
CA ALA A 191 -43.00 -5.77 38.75
C ALA A 191 -44.10 -6.12 37.76
N THR A 192 -43.99 -7.25 37.07
CA THR A 192 -45.08 -7.81 36.26
C THR A 192 -46.17 -8.38 37.17
N ALA A 193 -47.31 -8.78 36.59
CA ALA A 193 -48.37 -9.46 37.34
C ALA A 193 -47.93 -10.82 37.92
N THR A 194 -46.79 -11.36 37.48
CA THR A 194 -46.15 -12.60 37.96
C THR A 194 -44.97 -12.35 38.89
N ASP A 195 -44.81 -11.12 39.41
CA ASP A 195 -43.70 -10.67 40.28
C ASP A 195 -42.30 -10.70 39.62
N ASP A 196 -42.22 -10.70 38.28
CA ASP A 196 -40.94 -10.57 37.59
C ASP A 196 -40.47 -9.11 37.59
N ALA A 197 -39.19 -8.88 37.85
CA ALA A 197 -38.61 -7.55 37.82
C ALA A 197 -38.57 -6.99 36.38
N LEU A 198 -39.06 -5.76 36.22
CA LEU A 198 -39.11 -5.04 34.95
C LEU A 198 -38.57 -3.61 35.11
N THR A 199 -37.47 -3.29 34.44
CA THR A 199 -36.97 -1.90 34.38
C THR A 199 -37.55 -1.21 33.14
N MET A 200 -38.23 -0.07 33.33
CA MET A 200 -38.79 0.73 32.23
C MET A 200 -38.26 2.16 32.25
N GLN A 201 -37.81 2.68 31.10
CA GLN A 201 -37.41 4.08 30.94
C GLN A 201 -38.65 4.98 30.78
N VAL A 202 -38.66 6.12 31.47
CA VAL A 202 -39.70 7.14 31.32
C VAL A 202 -39.45 7.94 30.05
N VAL A 203 -40.34 7.80 29.07
CA VAL A 203 -40.23 8.50 27.77
C VAL A 203 -41.10 9.75 27.69
N LYS A 204 -42.10 9.89 28.58
CA LYS A 204 -43.05 11.03 28.59
C LYS A 204 -43.48 11.43 30.00
N GLN A 205 -43.67 12.73 30.21
CA GLN A 205 -44.28 13.32 31.40
C GLN A 205 -45.39 14.27 30.94
N ASN A 206 -46.61 14.11 31.48
CA ASN A 206 -47.78 14.93 31.13
C ASN A 206 -48.05 15.03 29.61
N GLY A 207 -47.84 13.93 28.88
CA GLY A 207 -48.08 13.83 27.44
C GLY A 207 -46.97 14.39 26.53
N LYS A 208 -45.94 15.02 27.09
CA LYS A 208 -44.76 15.54 26.36
C LYS A 208 -43.56 14.60 26.52
N ALA A 209 -42.61 14.65 25.58
CA ALA A 209 -41.35 13.93 25.70
C ALA A 209 -40.62 14.35 26.99
N PHE A 210 -40.09 13.37 27.72
CA PHE A 210 -39.32 13.59 28.94
C PHE A 210 -37.83 13.64 28.61
N GLU A 211 -37.28 14.85 28.53
CA GLU A 211 -35.89 15.11 28.13
C GLU A 211 -35.22 16.07 29.14
N PRO A 212 -34.98 15.64 30.38
CA PRO A 212 -34.37 16.50 31.40
C PRO A 212 -32.90 16.77 31.08
N VAL A 213 -32.50 18.03 31.08
CA VAL A 213 -31.13 18.48 30.77
C VAL A 213 -30.24 18.65 32.01
N ASN A 214 -30.77 18.31 33.19
CA ASN A 214 -30.04 18.32 34.46
C ASN A 214 -30.77 17.52 35.54
N GLN A 215 -30.08 17.26 36.66
CA GLN A 215 -30.63 16.50 37.79
C GLN A 215 -31.91 17.10 38.38
N ALA A 216 -31.98 18.44 38.48
CA ALA A 216 -33.14 19.09 39.08
C ALA A 216 -34.42 18.88 38.28
N GLN A 217 -34.32 18.90 36.94
CA GLN A 217 -35.45 18.57 36.05
C GLN A 217 -35.82 17.09 36.10
N ALA A 218 -34.85 16.20 36.28
CA ALA A 218 -35.11 14.77 36.36
C ALA A 218 -35.84 14.36 37.67
N LEU A 219 -35.66 15.14 38.74
CA LEU A 219 -36.26 14.90 40.07
C LEU A 219 -37.57 15.68 40.31
N ALA A 220 -38.01 16.52 39.36
CA ALA A 220 -39.20 17.38 39.46
C ALA A 220 -40.47 16.73 38.87
#